data_AF-A0AAD4L1E7-F1
#
_entry.id   AF-A0AAD4L1E7-F1
#
_cell.length_a   1.000
_cell.length_b   1.000
_cell.length_c   1.000
_cell.angle_alpha   90.00
_cell.angle_beta   90.00
_cell.angle_gamma   90.00
#
_symmetry.space_group_name_H-M   'P 1'
#
loop_
_entity.id
_entity.type
_entity.pdbx_description
1 polymer ?
#
loop_
_entity_poly.entity_id
_entity_poly.type
_entity_poly.pdbx_seq_one_letter_code
_entity_poly.pdbx_strand_id
1 'polypeptide(L)'
;MSTDNNIPPSAKPLLPYIRSRQEVHRIRQTLTLYLQSHIVSACDDEVTTPANTNDTSHVSLGVPIDPSASVKRVPSNLTGVRKEYLKALQENAAARREYDELSNRIAFRRPPAQDNLTSTKGHDTPPLHDYLSSIREDRRYEKLRLFDNSLKRLTGATKPDGYVADEEQQNTLLDQEKLESFWNGLGSSRESNEGVQALISKLERTVLRAKAKLAREQNLLKELKARQLSEDVSNNPSRRVIALQCVRDELVQWVEEKLVTANSGEAAEFGESPKKNTASSQAVEERKGEIREQYAKYLQERRLLLEALSLVSQPTKSTTPAAERCPKGPSEPVVTNTAVWNSIDLFGPASELLLPGSTVQRSLALQRSYLTGLLSKEKTNLKQALERLSHESHLLPEYPILARHSKFKHISNNAGGRTDRTEGDQTDELLQKAQAWAFASEAASTHEGDYVEQRIEHGLDMSESASRTLQQVYGLLNQENNAAAEDTALDEGNETDIWVGEVESHRPRRRRQKNDQQPGNPWARLNGNVGFSEG
;
A
#
# COMPACT_ATOMS: atom_id res chain seq x y z
N MET A 1 -56.70 11.06 -37.29
CA MET A 1 -57.48 10.16 -36.41
C MET A 1 -56.45 9.39 -35.58
N SER A 2 -56.31 9.78 -34.31
CA SER A 2 -55.21 9.38 -33.43
C SER A 2 -55.60 8.19 -32.55
N THR A 3 -54.72 7.21 -32.44
CA THR A 3 -54.85 6.07 -31.53
C THR A 3 -54.33 6.47 -30.15
N ASP A 4 -55.22 6.99 -29.30
CA ASP A 4 -54.90 7.46 -27.94
C ASP A 4 -54.93 6.35 -26.87
N ASN A 5 -55.09 5.08 -27.27
CA ASN A 5 -55.45 4.00 -26.33
C ASN A 5 -54.30 3.06 -25.91
N ASN A 6 -53.04 3.38 -26.15
CA ASN A 6 -51.96 2.52 -25.66
C ASN A 6 -50.69 3.28 -25.27
N ILE A 7 -50.85 4.21 -24.32
CA ILE A 7 -49.73 4.98 -23.78
C ILE A 7 -49.67 4.69 -22.27
N PRO A 8 -48.53 4.17 -21.76
CA PRO A 8 -48.39 3.84 -20.34
C PRO A 8 -48.59 5.07 -19.46
N PRO A 9 -49.05 4.91 -18.20
CA PRO A 9 -49.36 6.04 -17.30
C PRO A 9 -48.19 6.99 -17.10
N SER A 10 -46.95 6.49 -17.19
CA SER A 10 -45.71 7.28 -17.16
C SER A 10 -45.50 8.20 -18.37
N ALA A 11 -46.12 7.89 -19.51
CA ALA A 11 -46.01 8.68 -20.75
C ALA A 11 -47.18 9.65 -20.97
N LYS A 12 -48.23 9.59 -20.14
CA LYS A 12 -49.31 10.60 -20.09
C LYS A 12 -48.82 12.05 -19.90
N PRO A 13 -47.87 12.36 -18.98
CA PRO A 13 -47.34 13.72 -18.86
C PRO A 13 -46.52 14.17 -20.08
N LEU A 14 -46.07 13.24 -20.92
CA LEU A 14 -45.29 13.52 -22.11
C LEU A 14 -46.15 13.71 -23.37
N LEU A 15 -47.44 13.38 -23.32
CA LEU A 15 -48.41 13.58 -24.42
C LEU A 15 -48.32 14.94 -25.12
N PRO A 16 -48.25 16.10 -24.43
CA PRO A 16 -48.13 17.39 -25.11
C PRO A 16 -46.82 17.57 -25.89
N TYR A 17 -45.80 16.76 -25.57
CA TYR A 17 -44.48 16.75 -26.20
C TYR A 17 -44.29 15.59 -27.20
N ILE A 18 -45.20 14.61 -27.23
CA ILE A 18 -45.19 13.50 -28.19
C ILE A 18 -45.89 13.97 -29.47
N ARG A 19 -45.11 14.27 -30.50
CA ARG A 19 -45.59 14.70 -31.82
C ARG A 19 -45.44 13.58 -32.83
N SER A 20 -46.29 13.56 -33.87
CA SER A 20 -46.15 12.60 -34.96
C SER A 20 -44.80 12.76 -35.66
N ARG A 21 -44.22 11.68 -36.19
CA ARG A 21 -42.90 11.73 -36.87
C ARG A 21 -42.86 12.79 -37.98
N GLN A 22 -43.99 12.98 -38.67
CA GLN A 22 -44.13 13.97 -39.74
C GLN A 22 -44.18 15.41 -39.19
N GLU A 23 -44.91 15.66 -38.10
CA GLU A 23 -44.90 16.97 -37.42
C GLU A 23 -43.52 17.32 -36.88
N VAL A 24 -42.84 16.36 -36.23
CA VAL A 24 -41.47 16.57 -35.74
C VAL A 24 -40.53 16.93 -36.89
N HIS A 25 -40.66 16.25 -38.03
CA HIS A 25 -39.85 16.55 -39.21
C HIS A 25 -40.12 17.96 -39.75
N ARG A 26 -41.39 18.37 -39.88
CA ARG A 26 -41.76 19.73 -40.28
C ARG A 26 -41.25 20.80 -39.30
N ILE A 27 -41.41 20.57 -38.00
CA ILE A 27 -40.89 21.47 -36.96
C ILE A 27 -39.38 21.61 -37.08
N ARG A 28 -38.64 20.49 -37.22
CA ARG A 28 -37.19 20.51 -37.43
C ARG A 28 -36.81 21.28 -38.68
N GLN A 29 -37.47 21.03 -39.81
CA GLN A 29 -37.22 21.78 -41.05
C GLN A 29 -37.44 23.28 -40.87
N THR A 30 -38.55 23.71 -40.27
CA THR A 30 -38.83 25.14 -40.03
C THR A 30 -37.79 25.79 -39.13
N LEU A 31 -37.33 25.08 -38.08
CA LEU A 31 -36.29 25.56 -37.18
C LEU A 31 -34.92 25.62 -37.85
N THR A 32 -34.59 24.64 -38.68
CA THR A 32 -33.36 24.62 -39.48
C THR A 32 -33.32 25.82 -40.42
N LEU A 33 -34.40 26.07 -41.18
CA LEU A 33 -34.50 27.22 -42.09
C LEU A 33 -34.40 28.55 -41.32
N TYR A 34 -35.03 28.63 -40.15
CA TYR A 34 -34.95 29.81 -39.31
C TYR A 34 -33.53 30.07 -38.80
N LEU A 35 -32.81 29.05 -38.34
CA LEU A 35 -31.41 29.20 -37.90
C LEU A 35 -30.47 29.52 -39.06
N GLN A 36 -30.67 28.91 -40.23
CA GLN A 36 -29.92 29.23 -41.45
C GLN A 36 -30.06 30.69 -41.84
N SER A 37 -31.24 31.29 -41.69
CA SER A 37 -31.43 32.73 -42.01
C SER A 37 -30.53 33.66 -41.18
N HIS A 38 -30.03 33.20 -40.02
CA HIS A 38 -29.16 33.95 -39.14
C HIS A 38 -27.67 33.66 -39.33
N ILE A 39 -27.32 32.62 -40.08
CA ILE A 39 -25.93 32.19 -40.35
C ILE A 39 -25.61 32.55 -41.79
N VAL A 40 -24.55 33.35 -42.00
CA VAL A 40 -24.06 33.65 -43.34
C VAL A 40 -22.90 32.74 -43.64
N SER A 41 -23.09 31.82 -44.59
CA SER A 41 -21.99 31.11 -45.22
C SER A 41 -21.43 31.98 -46.35
N ALA A 42 -20.11 32.03 -46.49
CA ALA A 42 -19.42 32.90 -47.46
C ALA A 42 -19.63 32.53 -48.95
N CYS A 43 -20.64 31.70 -49.27
CA CYS A 43 -20.96 31.28 -50.64
C CYS A 43 -21.98 32.22 -51.33
N ASP A 44 -22.49 33.24 -50.63
CA ASP A 44 -23.53 34.15 -51.17
C ASP A 44 -22.98 35.37 -51.94
N ASP A 45 -21.65 35.57 -52.02
CA ASP A 45 -21.07 36.76 -52.66
C ASP A 45 -20.64 36.57 -54.13
N GLU A 46 -20.80 35.39 -54.72
CA GLU A 46 -20.62 35.21 -56.17
C GLU A 46 -21.92 34.86 -56.87
N VAL A 47 -22.44 35.86 -57.58
CA VAL A 47 -23.48 35.73 -58.61
C VAL A 47 -23.11 34.58 -59.54
N THR A 48 -23.97 33.55 -59.58
CA THR A 48 -24.23 32.56 -60.66
C THR A 48 -24.06 31.10 -60.20
N THR A 49 -25.12 30.50 -59.65
CA THR A 49 -25.70 29.19 -60.05
C THR A 49 -26.75 28.73 -59.02
N PRO A 50 -27.99 28.41 -59.42
CA PRO A 50 -29.01 27.87 -58.52
C PRO A 50 -28.90 26.35 -58.48
N ALA A 51 -27.99 25.81 -57.68
CA ALA A 51 -27.98 24.37 -57.40
C ALA A 51 -27.36 24.06 -56.03
N ASN A 52 -28.17 23.45 -55.17
CA ASN A 52 -27.81 22.76 -53.92
C ASN A 52 -27.57 23.58 -52.63
N THR A 53 -28.36 24.64 -52.39
CA THR A 53 -28.53 25.19 -51.03
C THR A 53 -29.45 24.36 -50.12
N ASN A 54 -29.99 23.24 -50.62
CA ASN A 54 -31.01 22.44 -49.90
C ASN A 54 -30.48 21.21 -49.14
N ASP A 55 -29.19 20.89 -49.20
CA ASP A 55 -28.64 19.68 -48.55
C ASP A 55 -27.82 19.96 -47.29
N THR A 56 -28.00 21.12 -46.65
CA THR A 56 -27.51 21.30 -45.27
C THR A 56 -28.52 20.67 -44.31
N SER A 57 -28.38 19.35 -44.14
CA SER A 57 -29.10 18.60 -43.12
C SER A 57 -28.96 19.29 -41.75
N HIS A 58 -29.92 19.12 -40.83
CA HIS A 58 -29.83 19.64 -39.45
C HIS A 58 -28.51 19.21 -38.75
N VAL A 59 -27.87 18.13 -39.21
CA VAL A 59 -26.57 17.66 -38.72
C VAL A 59 -25.43 18.57 -39.18
N SER A 60 -25.51 19.12 -40.39
CA SER A 60 -24.52 20.06 -40.95
C SER A 60 -24.47 21.40 -40.21
N LEU A 61 -25.54 21.80 -39.52
CA LEU A 61 -25.53 22.96 -38.60
C LEU A 61 -24.86 22.63 -37.25
N GLY A 62 -24.84 21.36 -36.84
CA GLY A 62 -24.17 20.93 -35.61
C GLY A 62 -22.64 21.07 -35.70
N VAL A 63 -22.10 20.98 -36.92
CA VAL A 63 -20.68 21.19 -37.22
C VAL A 63 -20.58 21.95 -38.54
N PRO A 64 -20.54 23.29 -38.53
CA PRO A 64 -20.31 24.04 -39.76
C PRO A 64 -18.94 23.65 -40.33
N ILE A 65 -18.98 23.04 -41.51
CA ILE A 65 -17.80 22.56 -42.25
C ILE A 65 -16.98 23.74 -42.77
N ASP A 66 -17.62 24.89 -42.97
CA ASP A 66 -16.99 26.07 -43.55
C ASP A 66 -16.44 27.03 -42.46
N PRO A 67 -15.14 27.35 -42.47
CA PRO A 67 -14.47 28.17 -41.45
C PRO A 67 -14.87 29.65 -41.48
N SER A 68 -15.62 30.09 -42.49
CA SER A 68 -16.01 31.48 -42.73
C SER A 68 -17.47 31.79 -42.36
N ALA A 69 -18.22 30.82 -41.82
CA ALA A 69 -19.59 31.05 -41.39
C ALA A 69 -19.65 32.09 -40.26
N SER A 70 -20.27 33.24 -40.51
CA SER A 70 -20.37 34.34 -39.55
C SER A 70 -21.82 34.71 -39.28
N VAL A 71 -22.14 35.05 -38.03
CA VAL A 71 -23.50 35.43 -37.60
C VAL A 71 -23.65 36.95 -37.76
N LYS A 72 -24.61 37.39 -38.58
CA LYS A 72 -24.83 38.82 -38.91
C LYS A 72 -25.15 39.68 -37.67
N ARG A 73 -26.06 39.23 -36.79
CA ARG A 73 -26.40 39.83 -35.48
C ARG A 73 -27.43 38.94 -34.77
N VAL A 74 -27.23 38.62 -33.48
CA VAL A 74 -28.23 37.86 -32.70
C VAL A 74 -29.46 38.74 -32.46
N PRO A 75 -30.67 38.40 -32.97
CA PRO A 75 -31.86 39.20 -32.71
C PRO A 75 -32.27 39.09 -31.24
N SER A 76 -32.62 40.22 -30.62
CA SER A 76 -33.02 40.30 -29.21
C SER A 76 -34.32 39.55 -28.89
N ASN A 77 -35.08 39.17 -29.92
CA ASN A 77 -36.35 38.45 -29.82
C ASN A 77 -36.18 36.94 -29.61
N LEU A 78 -34.95 36.41 -29.71
CA LEU A 78 -34.67 35.01 -29.39
C LEU A 78 -34.38 34.86 -27.90
N THR A 79 -35.12 34.00 -27.22
CA THR A 79 -34.95 33.68 -25.80
C THR A 79 -34.59 32.21 -25.59
N GLY A 80 -33.78 31.93 -24.57
CA GLY A 80 -33.36 30.58 -24.19
C GLY A 80 -32.25 29.98 -25.08
N VAL A 81 -32.24 28.65 -25.18
CA VAL A 81 -31.15 27.84 -25.77
C VAL A 81 -30.76 28.25 -27.19
N ARG A 82 -31.71 28.75 -27.99
CA ARG A 82 -31.42 29.21 -29.38
C ARG A 82 -30.53 30.45 -29.41
N LYS A 83 -30.72 31.37 -28.46
CA LYS A 83 -29.87 32.56 -28.31
C LYS A 83 -28.47 32.17 -27.84
N GLU A 84 -28.40 31.26 -26.88
CA GLU A 84 -27.14 30.71 -26.37
C GLU A 84 -26.34 30.02 -27.46
N TYR A 85 -27.00 29.21 -28.31
CA TYR A 85 -26.36 28.56 -29.44
C TYR A 85 -25.80 29.56 -30.45
N LEU A 86 -26.58 30.59 -30.85
CA LEU A 86 -26.07 31.61 -31.79
C LEU A 86 -24.94 32.45 -31.18
N LYS A 87 -24.99 32.73 -29.88
CA LYS A 87 -23.91 33.41 -29.15
C LYS A 87 -22.65 32.55 -29.08
N ALA A 88 -22.80 31.26 -28.77
CA ALA A 88 -21.69 30.30 -28.76
C ALA A 88 -21.07 30.14 -30.16
N LEU A 89 -21.89 30.15 -31.22
CA LEU A 89 -21.40 30.13 -32.60
C LEU A 89 -20.59 31.39 -32.92
N GLN A 90 -21.08 32.56 -32.50
CA GLN A 90 -20.35 33.83 -32.65
C GLN A 90 -19.01 33.83 -31.90
N GLU A 91 -18.99 33.35 -30.66
CA GLU A 91 -17.77 33.22 -29.85
C GLU A 91 -16.80 32.19 -30.44
N ASN A 92 -17.30 31.06 -30.96
CA ASN A 92 -16.47 30.06 -31.64
C ASN A 92 -15.84 30.63 -32.91
N ALA A 93 -16.61 31.36 -33.72
CA ALA A 93 -16.10 32.03 -34.92
C ALA A 93 -15.03 33.08 -34.56
N ALA A 94 -15.21 33.82 -33.47
CA ALA A 94 -14.19 34.76 -32.98
C ALA A 94 -12.92 34.03 -32.51
N ALA A 95 -13.06 32.98 -31.70
CA ALA A 95 -11.94 32.19 -31.20
C ALA A 95 -11.14 31.52 -32.34
N ARG A 96 -11.82 31.06 -33.40
CA ARG A 96 -11.16 30.52 -34.60
C ARG A 96 -10.37 31.59 -35.35
N ARG A 97 -10.91 32.81 -35.50
CA ARG A 97 -10.16 33.93 -36.10
C ARG A 97 -8.92 34.27 -35.29
N GLU A 98 -9.04 34.34 -33.96
CA GLU A 98 -7.89 34.57 -33.08
C GLU A 98 -6.86 33.43 -33.19
N TYR A 99 -7.30 32.18 -33.28
CA TYR A 99 -6.42 31.04 -33.51
C TYR A 99 -5.71 31.13 -34.86
N ASP A 100 -6.41 31.50 -35.93
CA ASP A 100 -5.84 31.66 -37.26
C ASP A 100 -4.84 32.83 -37.28
N GLU A 101 -5.14 33.95 -36.61
CA GLU A 101 -4.21 35.05 -36.44
C GLU A 101 -2.95 34.64 -35.64
N LEU A 102 -3.13 33.91 -34.54
CA LEU A 102 -2.02 33.42 -33.72
C LEU A 102 -1.18 32.38 -34.47
N SER A 103 -1.82 31.46 -35.18
CA SER A 103 -1.13 30.45 -35.98
C SER A 103 -0.35 31.09 -37.12
N ASN A 104 -0.92 32.10 -37.78
CA ASN A 104 -0.22 32.92 -38.77
C ASN A 104 0.95 33.69 -38.14
N ARG A 105 0.78 34.34 -36.98
CA ARG A 105 1.87 35.00 -36.25
C ARG A 105 2.99 34.03 -35.87
N ILE A 106 2.65 32.82 -35.45
CA ILE A 106 3.62 31.76 -35.17
C ILE A 106 4.31 31.30 -36.45
N ALA A 107 3.58 31.18 -37.56
CA ALA A 107 4.13 30.83 -38.87
C ALA A 107 5.10 31.92 -39.38
N PHE A 108 4.79 33.21 -39.21
CA PHE A 108 5.68 34.33 -39.56
C PHE A 108 6.89 34.45 -38.62
N ARG A 109 6.75 34.07 -37.33
CA ARG A 109 7.86 34.07 -36.36
C ARG A 109 8.75 32.83 -36.49
N ARG A 110 8.28 31.80 -37.18
CA ARG A 110 9.10 30.65 -37.57
C ARG A 110 9.95 31.09 -38.76
N PRO A 111 11.30 31.15 -38.63
CA PRO A 111 12.13 31.36 -39.82
C PRO A 111 11.84 30.23 -40.82
N PRO A 112 11.86 30.48 -42.15
CA PRO A 112 11.61 29.44 -43.13
C PRO A 112 12.57 28.29 -42.83
N ALA A 113 11.99 27.12 -42.53
CA ALA A 113 12.77 25.90 -42.44
C ALA A 113 13.49 25.75 -43.78
N GLN A 114 14.82 25.75 -43.74
CA GLN A 114 15.60 25.31 -44.88
C GLN A 114 15.23 23.84 -45.12
N ASP A 115 14.29 23.64 -46.04
CA ASP A 115 14.17 22.41 -46.80
C ASP A 115 15.46 22.30 -47.62
N ASN A 116 16.49 21.67 -47.04
CA ASN A 116 17.59 21.13 -47.80
C ASN A 116 17.90 19.73 -47.27
N LEU A 117 17.43 18.75 -48.03
CA LEU A 117 18.03 17.43 -48.12
C LEU A 117 19.53 17.59 -48.38
N THR A 118 20.40 17.01 -47.55
CA THR A 118 21.54 16.23 -48.03
C THR A 118 22.09 15.33 -46.93
N SER A 119 22.17 14.05 -47.28
CA SER A 119 22.97 12.99 -46.67
C SER A 119 24.43 13.39 -46.44
N THR A 120 24.92 13.26 -45.20
CA THR A 120 26.27 12.74 -44.91
C THR A 120 26.27 12.08 -43.54
N LYS A 121 26.57 10.77 -43.51
CA LYS A 121 26.95 10.05 -42.29
C LYS A 121 28.28 10.58 -41.76
N GLY A 122 28.42 10.61 -40.44
CA GLY A 122 29.72 10.50 -39.77
C GLY A 122 30.12 11.72 -38.95
N HIS A 123 30.04 11.52 -37.63
CA HIS A 123 30.61 12.30 -36.54
C HIS A 123 29.95 13.63 -36.12
N ASP A 124 29.48 13.55 -34.87
CA ASP A 124 29.23 14.62 -33.92
C ASP A 124 28.07 15.57 -34.29
N THR A 125 26.87 15.00 -34.36
CA THR A 125 25.67 15.81 -34.11
C THR A 125 25.78 16.39 -32.69
N PRO A 126 25.61 17.70 -32.49
CA PRO A 126 25.64 18.28 -31.15
C PRO A 126 24.54 17.59 -30.32
N PRO A 127 24.75 17.36 -29.00
CA PRO A 127 23.77 16.69 -28.14
C PRO A 127 22.38 17.38 -28.14
N LEU A 128 22.34 18.63 -28.61
CA LEU A 128 21.11 19.37 -28.87
C LEU A 128 20.27 18.80 -30.01
N HIS A 129 20.85 18.27 -31.09
CA HIS A 129 20.09 17.69 -32.18
C HIS A 129 19.43 16.37 -31.76
N ASP A 130 20.15 15.56 -30.99
CA ASP A 130 19.65 14.31 -30.41
C ASP A 130 18.57 14.57 -29.34
N TYR A 131 18.72 15.65 -28.56
CA TYR A 131 17.68 16.08 -27.63
C TYR A 131 16.44 16.65 -28.35
N LEU A 132 16.63 17.34 -29.48
CA LEU A 132 15.52 17.85 -30.28
C LEU A 132 14.82 16.74 -31.06
N SER A 133 15.54 15.70 -31.51
CA SER A 133 14.93 14.53 -32.12
C SER A 133 14.14 13.73 -31.08
N SER A 134 14.67 13.54 -29.86
CA SER A 134 13.93 12.89 -28.78
C SER A 134 12.65 13.66 -28.40
N ILE A 135 12.70 14.99 -28.28
CA ILE A 135 11.48 15.80 -28.05
C ILE A 135 10.47 15.64 -29.20
N ARG A 136 10.93 15.53 -30.45
CA ARG A 136 10.05 15.32 -31.60
C ARG A 136 9.42 13.93 -31.56
N GLU A 137 10.17 12.92 -31.14
CA GLU A 137 9.71 11.55 -30.97
C GLU A 137 8.71 11.45 -29.82
N ASP A 138 8.98 12.08 -28.68
CA ASP A 138 8.07 12.16 -27.54
C ASP A 138 6.75 12.81 -27.93
N ARG A 139 6.79 13.93 -28.66
CA ARG A 139 5.58 14.58 -29.18
C ARG A 139 4.82 13.72 -30.19
N ARG A 140 5.51 12.91 -30.99
CA ARG A 140 4.85 11.96 -31.91
C ARG A 140 4.21 10.82 -31.14
N TYR A 141 4.88 10.32 -30.11
CA TYR A 141 4.37 9.28 -29.22
C TYR A 141 3.13 9.76 -28.46
N GLU A 142 3.14 10.99 -27.92
CA GLU A 142 1.98 11.59 -27.27
C GLU A 142 0.79 11.69 -28.23
N LYS A 143 1.01 12.12 -29.47
CA LYS A 143 -0.04 12.15 -30.50
C LYS A 143 -0.58 10.75 -30.79
N LEU A 144 0.28 9.76 -30.98
CA LEU A 144 -0.12 8.36 -31.19
C LEU A 144 -0.90 7.81 -29.99
N ARG A 145 -0.51 8.17 -28.76
CA ARG A 145 -1.21 7.80 -27.54
C ARG A 145 -2.60 8.44 -27.46
N LEU A 146 -2.73 9.69 -27.88
CA LEU A 146 -4.03 10.35 -27.99
C LEU A 146 -4.92 9.66 -29.03
N PHE A 147 -4.35 9.27 -30.18
CA PHE A 147 -5.08 8.50 -31.18
C PHE A 147 -5.50 7.12 -30.65
N ASP A 148 -4.61 6.37 -30.01
CA ASP A 148 -4.91 5.08 -29.38
C ASP A 148 -6.01 5.21 -28.32
N ASN A 149 -5.94 6.24 -27.47
CA ASN A 149 -6.98 6.53 -26.49
C ASN A 149 -8.32 6.90 -27.15
N SER A 150 -8.30 7.69 -28.23
CA SER A 150 -9.51 8.03 -28.97
C SER A 150 -10.11 6.82 -29.69
N LEU A 151 -9.28 5.92 -30.23
CA LEU A 151 -9.71 4.68 -30.85
C LEU A 151 -10.30 3.72 -29.82
N LYS A 152 -9.65 3.54 -28.65
CA LYS A 152 -10.23 2.79 -27.52
C LYS A 152 -11.55 3.36 -27.05
N ARG A 153 -11.68 4.69 -27.02
CA ARG A 153 -12.95 5.36 -26.67
C ARG A 153 -14.04 5.09 -27.71
N LEU A 154 -13.68 5.06 -28.99
CA LEU A 154 -14.62 4.76 -30.07
C LEU A 154 -14.97 3.26 -30.14
N THR A 155 -14.02 2.36 -29.87
CA THR A 155 -14.26 0.92 -29.84
C THR A 155 -14.99 0.48 -28.56
N GLY A 156 -14.79 1.19 -27.45
CA GLY A 156 -15.58 1.07 -26.22
C GLY A 156 -17.03 1.54 -26.41
N ALA A 157 -17.24 2.60 -27.20
CA ALA A 157 -18.58 3.12 -27.53
C ALA A 157 -19.39 2.24 -28.51
N THR A 158 -18.78 1.20 -29.13
CA THR A 158 -19.47 0.24 -30.00
C THR A 158 -20.06 -0.98 -29.29
N LYS A 159 -20.12 -0.99 -27.95
CA LYS A 159 -20.94 -1.97 -27.22
C LYS A 159 -22.36 -1.43 -27.09
N PRO A 160 -23.39 -2.10 -27.65
CA PRO A 160 -24.75 -1.63 -27.53
C PRO A 160 -25.22 -1.76 -26.08
N ASP A 161 -25.67 -0.61 -25.58
CA ASP A 161 -26.62 -0.35 -24.49
C ASP A 161 -27.10 -1.56 -23.66
N GLY A 162 -26.82 -1.47 -22.35
CA GLY A 162 -27.33 -2.38 -21.34
C GLY A 162 -26.25 -2.92 -20.42
N TYR A 163 -25.67 -2.06 -19.58
CA TYR A 163 -25.21 -2.31 -18.20
C TYR A 163 -24.35 -1.10 -17.80
N VAL A 164 -24.99 -0.09 -17.22
CA VAL A 164 -24.32 1.03 -16.56
C VAL A 164 -23.93 0.56 -15.16
N ALA A 165 -22.75 -0.05 -15.06
CA ALA A 165 -21.90 -0.15 -13.88
C ALA A 165 -20.60 -0.89 -14.29
N ASP A 166 -19.44 -0.41 -13.85
CA ASP A 166 -18.10 -1.05 -13.94
C ASP A 166 -17.15 -0.65 -15.09
N GLU A 167 -17.35 0.48 -15.78
CA GLU A 167 -16.31 0.98 -16.72
C GLU A 167 -15.09 1.61 -16.02
N GLU A 168 -15.20 2.05 -14.76
CA GLU A 168 -14.05 2.61 -14.02
C GLU A 168 -13.14 1.51 -13.43
N GLN A 169 -13.68 0.34 -13.08
CA GLN A 169 -12.90 -0.76 -12.49
C GLN A 169 -12.16 -1.62 -13.52
N GLN A 170 -12.75 -1.89 -14.70
CA GLN A 170 -12.08 -2.67 -15.74
C GLN A 170 -10.91 -1.92 -16.40
N ASN A 171 -11.02 -0.60 -16.54
CA ASN A 171 -9.93 0.23 -17.05
C ASN A 171 -8.74 0.27 -16.07
N THR A 172 -8.99 0.27 -14.75
CA THR A 172 -7.91 0.15 -13.76
C THR A 172 -7.22 -1.21 -13.76
N LEU A 173 -7.93 -2.31 -14.01
CA LEU A 173 -7.33 -3.65 -14.05
C LEU A 173 -6.46 -3.85 -15.31
N LEU A 174 -6.95 -3.39 -16.47
CA LEU A 174 -6.23 -3.46 -17.75
C LEU A 174 -4.99 -2.55 -17.78
N ASP A 175 -5.04 -1.34 -17.21
CA ASP A 175 -3.86 -0.47 -17.08
C ASP A 175 -2.84 -1.03 -16.08
N GLN A 176 -3.26 -1.81 -15.08
CA GLN A 176 -2.37 -2.39 -14.07
C GLN A 176 -1.66 -3.67 -14.55
N GLU A 177 -2.30 -4.50 -15.38
CA GLU A 177 -1.64 -5.63 -16.08
C GLU A 177 -0.62 -5.13 -17.11
N LYS A 178 -0.93 -4.02 -17.81
CA LYS A 178 0.01 -3.36 -18.73
C LYS A 178 1.23 -2.79 -17.99
N LEU A 179 1.03 -2.30 -16.77
CA LEU A 179 2.12 -1.85 -15.91
C LEU A 179 3.02 -3.04 -15.53
N GLU A 180 2.46 -4.18 -15.11
CA GLU A 180 3.24 -5.35 -14.70
C GLU A 180 4.07 -5.95 -15.84
N SER A 181 3.52 -6.01 -17.06
CA SER A 181 4.24 -6.44 -18.25
C SER A 181 5.38 -5.46 -18.63
N PHE A 182 5.17 -4.15 -18.47
CA PHE A 182 6.22 -3.13 -18.65
C PHE A 182 7.34 -3.24 -17.60
N TRP A 183 7.00 -3.54 -16.33
CA TRP A 183 7.98 -3.71 -15.25
C TRP A 183 8.72 -5.05 -15.29
N ASN A 184 8.12 -6.10 -15.85
CA ASN A 184 8.75 -7.41 -16.01
C ASN A 184 9.69 -7.44 -17.24
N GLY A 185 9.36 -6.73 -18.32
CA GLY A 185 10.22 -6.62 -19.51
C GLY A 185 11.52 -5.85 -19.29
N LEU A 186 11.56 -4.94 -18.32
CA LEU A 186 12.75 -4.14 -17.99
C LEU A 186 13.70 -4.83 -16.99
N GLY A 187 13.40 -6.06 -16.58
CA GLY A 187 14.18 -6.83 -15.61
C GLY A 187 15.37 -7.59 -16.18
N SER A 188 15.51 -7.68 -17.51
CA SER A 188 16.50 -8.57 -18.15
C SER A 188 17.68 -7.87 -18.83
N SER A 189 17.74 -6.54 -18.83
CA SER A 189 18.84 -5.82 -19.48
C SER A 189 19.67 -5.05 -18.48
N ARG A 190 20.94 -5.47 -18.37
CA ARG A 190 22.08 -4.74 -17.82
C ARG A 190 22.29 -4.84 -16.31
N GLU A 191 22.76 -6.01 -15.90
CA GLU A 191 23.69 -6.14 -14.77
C GLU A 191 25.00 -5.41 -15.15
N SER A 192 25.12 -4.14 -14.78
CA SER A 192 26.42 -3.48 -14.73
C SER A 192 26.42 -2.48 -13.58
N ASN A 193 27.07 -2.87 -12.49
CA ASN A 193 27.72 -2.04 -11.47
C ASN A 193 27.32 -0.55 -11.44
N GLU A 194 26.35 -0.19 -10.59
CA GLU A 194 26.29 1.17 -10.05
C GLU A 194 25.57 1.21 -8.69
N GLY A 195 26.32 1.67 -7.68
CA GLY A 195 26.05 1.48 -6.27
C GLY A 195 24.82 2.20 -5.75
N VAL A 196 24.21 1.60 -4.72
CA VAL A 196 23.15 2.13 -3.82
C VAL A 196 21.88 2.66 -4.50
N GLN A 197 21.97 3.56 -5.45
CA GLN A 197 20.87 4.13 -6.20
C GLN A 197 20.16 3.10 -7.11
N ALA A 198 20.89 2.12 -7.66
CA ALA A 198 20.28 0.98 -8.34
C ALA A 198 19.49 0.08 -7.36
N LEU A 199 19.99 -0.09 -6.13
CA LEU A 199 19.29 -0.83 -5.07
C LEU A 199 18.07 -0.08 -4.55
N ILE A 200 18.17 1.24 -4.37
CA ILE A 200 17.06 2.11 -3.98
C ILE A 200 15.98 2.05 -5.07
N SER A 201 16.33 2.22 -6.34
CA SER A 201 15.34 2.13 -7.42
C SER A 201 14.72 0.72 -7.52
N LYS A 202 15.46 -0.35 -7.20
CA LYS A 202 14.93 -1.71 -7.12
C LYS A 202 13.94 -1.84 -5.95
N LEU A 203 14.27 -1.29 -4.80
CA LEU A 203 13.42 -1.29 -3.61
C LEU A 203 12.16 -0.43 -3.81
N GLU A 204 12.29 0.75 -4.39
CA GLU A 204 11.17 1.60 -4.78
C GLU A 204 10.23 0.85 -5.74
N ARG A 205 10.79 0.16 -6.75
CA ARG A 205 10.01 -0.67 -7.67
C ARG A 205 9.32 -1.84 -6.97
N THR A 206 9.98 -2.53 -6.05
CA THR A 206 9.35 -3.64 -5.31
C THR A 206 8.29 -3.15 -4.33
N VAL A 207 8.51 -2.03 -3.65
CA VAL A 207 7.54 -1.39 -2.76
C VAL A 207 6.32 -0.91 -3.55
N LEU A 208 6.51 -0.29 -4.71
CA LEU A 208 5.40 0.10 -5.58
C LEU A 208 4.62 -1.10 -6.08
N ARG A 209 5.29 -2.21 -6.47
CA ARG A 209 4.63 -3.46 -6.84
C ARG A 209 3.85 -4.06 -5.67
N ALA A 210 4.42 -4.09 -4.47
CA ALA A 210 3.74 -4.60 -3.28
C ALA A 210 2.52 -3.74 -2.92
N LYS A 211 2.65 -2.41 -2.97
CA LYS A 211 1.54 -1.48 -2.75
C LYS A 211 0.43 -1.66 -3.79
N ALA A 212 0.78 -1.88 -5.05
CA ALA A 212 -0.16 -2.14 -6.12
C ALA A 212 -0.92 -3.46 -5.92
N LYS A 213 -0.23 -4.52 -5.48
CA LYS A 213 -0.85 -5.80 -5.09
C LYS A 213 -1.80 -5.65 -3.89
N LEU A 214 -1.35 -4.96 -2.84
CA LEU A 214 -2.16 -4.67 -1.66
C LEU A 214 -3.44 -3.89 -2.04
N ALA A 215 -3.32 -2.90 -2.92
CA ALA A 215 -4.49 -2.15 -3.40
C ALA A 215 -5.49 -3.06 -4.15
N ARG A 216 -5.01 -4.02 -4.96
CA ARG A 216 -5.88 -5.02 -5.60
C ARG A 216 -6.60 -5.89 -4.58
N GLU A 217 -5.86 -6.44 -3.61
CA GLU A 217 -6.43 -7.28 -2.55
C GLU A 217 -7.45 -6.52 -1.71
N GLN A 218 -7.17 -5.26 -1.37
CA GLN A 218 -8.13 -4.41 -0.67
C GLN A 218 -9.39 -4.13 -1.48
N ASN A 219 -9.27 -3.91 -2.79
CA ASN A 219 -10.43 -3.72 -3.65
C ASN A 219 -11.23 -5.01 -3.80
N LEU A 220 -10.57 -6.15 -3.97
CA LEU A 220 -11.22 -7.47 -4.00
C LEU A 220 -11.94 -7.75 -2.68
N LEU A 221 -11.34 -7.43 -1.53
CA LEU A 221 -12.00 -7.55 -0.22
C LEU A 221 -13.19 -6.62 -0.09
N LYS A 222 -13.14 -5.39 -0.62
CA LYS A 222 -14.28 -4.48 -0.64
C LYS A 222 -15.40 -5.01 -1.53
N GLU A 223 -15.07 -5.58 -2.69
CA GLU A 223 -16.02 -6.21 -3.59
C GLU A 223 -16.68 -7.43 -2.96
N LEU A 224 -15.90 -8.30 -2.27
CA LEU A 224 -16.46 -9.43 -1.54
C LEU A 224 -17.35 -8.99 -0.38
N LYS A 225 -16.96 -7.95 0.36
CA LYS A 225 -17.80 -7.37 1.42
C LYS A 225 -19.08 -6.75 0.85
N ALA A 226 -19.01 -6.07 -0.29
CA ALA A 226 -20.18 -5.51 -0.95
C ALA A 226 -21.11 -6.61 -1.48
N ARG A 227 -20.54 -7.70 -2.04
CA ARG A 227 -21.29 -8.89 -2.43
C ARG A 227 -21.96 -9.56 -1.24
N GLN A 228 -21.23 -9.72 -0.13
CA GLN A 228 -21.76 -10.29 1.11
C GLN A 228 -22.89 -9.43 1.72
N LEU A 229 -22.81 -8.10 1.62
CA LEU A 229 -23.89 -7.19 2.05
C LEU A 229 -25.08 -7.19 1.07
N SER A 230 -24.86 -7.47 -0.21
CA SER A 230 -25.94 -7.61 -1.20
C SER A 230 -26.61 -9.00 -1.18
N GLU A 231 -25.92 -10.00 -0.65
CA GLU A 231 -26.33 -11.40 -0.58
C GLU A 231 -26.86 -11.75 0.82
N ASP A 232 -27.66 -10.86 1.42
CA ASP A 232 -28.49 -11.15 2.60
C ASP A 232 -29.64 -12.16 2.30
N VAL A 233 -29.67 -12.71 1.08
CA VAL A 233 -30.67 -13.66 0.59
C VAL A 233 -30.10 -15.08 0.56
N SER A 234 -29.77 -15.63 1.74
CA SER A 234 -29.98 -17.05 2.12
C SER A 234 -29.19 -17.35 3.39
N ASN A 235 -29.69 -16.87 4.54
CA ASN A 235 -29.29 -17.32 5.87
C ASN A 235 -29.75 -18.76 6.12
N ASN A 236 -29.30 -19.72 5.30
CA ASN A 236 -29.50 -21.14 5.55
C ASN A 236 -28.44 -21.58 6.58
N PRO A 237 -28.84 -21.93 7.82
CA PRO A 237 -27.89 -22.28 8.88
C PRO A 237 -27.02 -23.47 8.48
N SER A 238 -27.53 -24.38 7.64
CA SER A 238 -26.79 -25.52 7.10
C SER A 238 -25.63 -25.10 6.18
N ARG A 239 -25.79 -24.07 5.34
CA ARG A 239 -24.70 -23.56 4.49
C ARG A 239 -23.64 -22.84 5.33
N ARG A 240 -24.05 -22.18 6.41
CA ARG A 240 -23.13 -21.56 7.38
C ARG A 240 -22.32 -22.62 8.12
N VAL A 241 -22.95 -23.72 8.55
CA VAL A 241 -22.23 -24.84 9.19
C VAL A 241 -21.24 -25.47 8.21
N ILE A 242 -21.62 -25.69 6.96
CA ILE A 242 -20.71 -26.22 5.92
C ILE A 242 -19.57 -25.24 5.65
N ALA A 243 -19.85 -23.94 5.51
CA ALA A 243 -18.81 -22.93 5.31
C ALA A 243 -17.86 -22.82 6.51
N LEU A 244 -18.37 -22.91 7.74
CA LEU A 244 -17.54 -22.94 8.95
C LEU A 244 -16.74 -24.24 9.07
N GLN A 245 -17.28 -25.36 8.61
CA GLN A 245 -16.54 -26.62 8.48
C GLN A 245 -15.43 -26.47 7.44
N CYS A 246 -15.69 -25.92 6.25
CA CYS A 246 -14.66 -25.67 5.25
C CYS A 246 -13.58 -24.70 5.76
N VAL A 247 -13.95 -23.61 6.44
CA VAL A 247 -12.98 -22.68 7.04
C VAL A 247 -12.17 -23.36 8.15
N ARG A 248 -12.81 -24.21 8.97
CA ARG A 248 -12.11 -25.01 9.96
C ARG A 248 -11.11 -25.95 9.29
N ASP A 249 -11.53 -26.67 8.25
CA ASP A 249 -10.70 -27.64 7.55
C ASP A 249 -9.54 -26.95 6.83
N GLU A 250 -9.76 -25.76 6.25
CA GLU A 250 -8.72 -24.93 5.62
C GLU A 250 -7.76 -24.34 6.66
N LEU A 251 -8.23 -23.92 7.83
CA LEU A 251 -7.36 -23.49 8.93
C LEU A 251 -6.56 -24.65 9.52
N VAL A 252 -7.17 -25.83 9.65
CA VAL A 252 -6.48 -27.05 10.08
C VAL A 252 -5.42 -27.42 9.05
N GLN A 253 -5.76 -27.43 7.76
CA GLN A 253 -4.80 -27.66 6.69
C GLN A 253 -3.69 -26.60 6.70
N TRP A 254 -4.00 -25.32 6.91
CA TRP A 254 -2.98 -24.27 6.98
C TRP A 254 -2.07 -24.45 8.18
N VAL A 255 -2.61 -24.81 9.36
CA VAL A 255 -1.83 -25.10 10.56
C VAL A 255 -0.99 -26.36 10.34
N GLU A 256 -1.54 -27.40 9.76
CA GLU A 256 -0.83 -28.63 9.41
C GLU A 256 0.28 -28.35 8.40
N GLU A 257 0.03 -27.57 7.35
CA GLU A 257 1.05 -27.12 6.40
C GLU A 257 2.12 -26.30 7.10
N LYS A 258 1.76 -25.38 8.00
CA LYS A 258 2.73 -24.58 8.75
C LYS A 258 3.54 -25.43 9.72
N LEU A 259 2.91 -26.37 10.42
CA LEU A 259 3.58 -27.32 11.30
C LEU A 259 4.44 -28.31 10.52
N VAL A 260 4.01 -28.77 9.35
CA VAL A 260 4.80 -29.61 8.45
C VAL A 260 5.98 -28.80 7.90
N THR A 261 5.81 -27.54 7.51
CA THR A 261 6.94 -26.69 7.11
C THR A 261 7.88 -26.34 8.26
N ALA A 262 7.42 -26.40 9.51
CA ALA A 262 8.25 -26.21 10.70
C ALA A 262 8.92 -27.51 11.19
N ASN A 263 8.31 -28.68 10.93
CA ASN A 263 8.76 -29.99 11.38
C ASN A 263 9.56 -30.76 10.31
N SER A 264 9.30 -30.50 9.02
CA SER A 264 10.22 -30.76 7.93
C SER A 264 11.37 -29.76 8.05
N GLY A 265 12.29 -30.08 8.96
CA GLY A 265 13.61 -29.47 9.07
C GLY A 265 14.48 -29.77 7.85
N GLU A 266 13.98 -29.48 6.65
CA GLU A 266 14.81 -29.09 5.53
C GLU A 266 14.64 -27.59 5.35
N ALA A 267 15.62 -26.87 5.91
CA ALA A 267 16.30 -25.76 5.27
C ALA A 267 15.72 -25.32 3.92
N ALA A 268 14.54 -24.68 3.93
CA ALA A 268 14.22 -23.70 2.93
C ALA A 268 15.14 -22.52 3.22
N GLU A 269 16.32 -22.57 2.60
CA GLU A 269 17.26 -21.48 2.34
C GLU A 269 16.69 -20.10 2.69
N PHE A 270 16.72 -19.78 3.98
CA PHE A 270 16.95 -18.43 4.39
C PHE A 270 18.37 -18.18 3.93
N GLY A 271 18.47 -17.48 2.78
CA GLY A 271 19.66 -17.36 1.98
C GLY A 271 20.90 -17.43 2.83
N GLU A 272 21.71 -18.45 2.55
CA GLU A 272 23.08 -18.61 3.03
C GLU A 272 23.65 -17.20 3.14
N SER A 273 23.77 -16.69 4.37
CA SER A 273 24.48 -15.45 4.62
C SER A 273 25.82 -15.66 3.93
N PRO A 274 26.19 -14.87 2.92
CA PRO A 274 27.41 -15.14 2.17
C PRO A 274 28.49 -15.16 3.23
N LYS A 275 29.18 -16.31 3.34
CA LYS A 275 30.33 -16.53 4.21
C LYS A 275 31.02 -15.20 4.35
N LYS A 276 30.87 -14.59 5.52
CA LYS A 276 31.27 -13.21 5.80
C LYS A 276 32.69 -13.11 5.29
N ASN A 277 32.86 -12.50 4.10
CA ASN A 277 34.14 -12.48 3.41
C ASN A 277 35.10 -11.84 4.42
N THR A 278 35.97 -12.63 5.04
CA THR A 278 36.92 -12.15 6.04
C THR A 278 37.77 -11.04 5.42
N ALA A 279 38.05 -11.15 4.12
CA ALA A 279 38.63 -10.12 3.28
C ALA A 279 37.80 -8.82 3.20
N SER A 280 36.47 -8.90 3.12
CA SER A 280 35.61 -7.70 3.11
C SER A 280 35.49 -7.04 4.48
N SER A 281 35.50 -7.84 5.56
CA SER A 281 35.50 -7.32 6.93
C SER A 281 36.83 -6.63 7.24
N GLN A 282 37.95 -7.23 6.82
CA GLN A 282 39.28 -6.64 6.91
C GLN A 282 39.39 -5.36 6.08
N ALA A 283 38.90 -5.35 4.83
CA ALA A 283 38.88 -4.13 4.02
C ALA A 283 38.03 -3.00 4.63
N VAL A 284 36.93 -3.34 5.32
CA VAL A 284 36.11 -2.37 6.06
C VAL A 284 36.84 -1.86 7.31
N GLU A 285 37.60 -2.72 7.99
CA GLU A 285 38.41 -2.34 9.16
C GLU A 285 39.62 -1.48 8.78
N GLU A 286 40.31 -1.80 7.69
CA GLU A 286 41.38 -0.99 7.10
C GLU A 286 40.86 0.40 6.72
N ARG A 287 39.73 0.47 6.02
CA ARG A 287 39.10 1.75 5.67
C ARG A 287 38.65 2.55 6.90
N LYS A 288 38.19 1.88 7.97
CA LYS A 288 37.91 2.54 9.26
C LYS A 288 39.20 3.06 9.91
N GLY A 289 40.32 2.35 9.76
CA GLY A 289 41.65 2.80 10.18
C GLY A 289 42.08 4.06 9.43
N GLU A 290 42.01 4.05 8.11
CA GLU A 290 42.33 5.21 7.24
C GLU A 290 41.50 6.45 7.61
N ILE A 291 40.20 6.29 7.86
CA ILE A 291 39.32 7.39 8.27
C ILE A 291 39.75 7.96 9.62
N ARG A 292 40.15 7.11 10.57
CA ARG A 292 40.65 7.56 11.89
C ARG A 292 41.96 8.33 11.76
N GLU A 293 42.87 7.88 10.91
CA GLU A 293 44.13 8.57 10.64
C GLU A 293 43.91 9.92 9.95
N GLN A 294 43.04 9.97 8.94
CA GLN A 294 42.65 11.22 8.28
C GLN A 294 42.00 12.19 9.28
N TYR A 295 41.13 11.69 10.15
CA TYR A 295 40.50 12.50 11.18
C TYR A 295 41.52 13.00 12.24
N ALA A 296 42.51 12.19 12.59
CA ALA A 296 43.58 12.59 13.48
C ALA A 296 44.47 13.69 12.86
N LYS A 297 44.82 13.57 11.58
CA LYS A 297 45.53 14.62 10.82
C LYS A 297 44.73 15.91 10.77
N TYR A 298 43.44 15.83 10.45
CA TYR A 298 42.54 16.98 10.47
C TYR A 298 42.47 17.66 11.84
N LEU A 299 42.40 16.88 12.93
CA LEU A 299 42.42 17.44 14.29
C LEU A 299 43.76 18.12 14.62
N GLN A 300 44.89 17.58 14.16
CA GLN A 300 46.20 18.20 14.35
C GLN A 300 46.30 19.52 13.59
N GLU A 301 45.93 19.55 12.30
CA GLU A 301 45.93 20.78 11.50
C GLU A 301 45.00 21.84 12.10
N ARG A 302 43.82 21.44 12.58
CA ARG A 302 42.89 22.33 13.26
C ARG A 302 43.45 22.86 14.58
N ARG A 303 44.19 22.05 15.34
CA ARG A 303 44.89 22.52 16.55
C ARG A 303 45.98 23.52 16.21
N LEU A 304 46.80 23.25 15.20
CA LEU A 304 47.83 24.19 14.73
C LEU A 304 47.24 25.51 14.24
N LEU A 305 46.11 25.46 13.53
CA LEU A 305 45.38 26.65 13.09
C LEU A 305 44.86 27.44 14.30
N LEU A 306 44.24 26.76 15.28
CA LEU A 306 43.77 27.39 16.51
C LEU A 306 44.92 27.96 17.35
N GLU A 307 46.07 27.30 17.39
CA GLU A 307 47.28 27.81 18.04
C GLU A 307 47.82 29.05 17.32
N ALA A 308 47.91 29.03 15.99
CA ALA A 308 48.30 30.20 15.18
C ALA A 308 47.32 31.38 15.39
N LEU A 309 46.02 31.12 15.40
CA LEU A 309 45.01 32.14 15.74
C LEU A 309 45.13 32.61 17.19
N SER A 310 45.45 31.72 18.13
CA SER A 310 45.68 32.10 19.53
C SER A 310 46.90 33.02 19.67
N LEU A 311 47.97 32.78 18.91
CA LEU A 311 49.16 33.62 18.89
C LEU A 311 48.87 34.99 18.25
N VAL A 312 48.05 35.04 17.19
CA VAL A 312 47.63 36.29 16.54
C VAL A 312 46.61 37.07 17.38
N SER A 313 45.79 36.38 18.18
CA SER A 313 44.77 36.99 19.04
C SER A 313 45.24 37.32 20.45
N GLN A 314 46.49 36.98 20.82
CA GLN A 314 47.08 37.47 22.05
C GLN A 314 47.36 38.98 21.92
N PRO A 315 46.71 39.83 22.73
CA PRO A 315 47.01 41.26 22.74
C PRO A 315 48.44 41.44 23.25
N THR A 316 49.29 42.03 22.42
CA THR A 316 50.61 42.49 22.84
C THR A 316 50.41 43.41 24.04
N LYS A 317 50.85 42.96 25.23
CA LYS A 317 50.95 43.79 26.42
C LYS A 317 52.03 44.85 26.13
N SER A 318 51.59 45.94 25.52
CA SER A 318 52.32 47.20 25.49
C SER A 318 52.27 47.80 26.89
N THR A 319 53.41 47.78 27.57
CA THR A 319 53.67 48.70 28.67
C THR A 319 54.00 50.06 28.05
N THR A 320 53.12 51.03 28.23
CA THR A 320 53.26 52.47 27.94
C THR A 320 54.11 53.19 29.00
N PRO A 321 54.37 54.51 28.94
CA PRO A 321 54.88 55.39 27.86
C PRO A 321 55.96 56.40 28.36
N ALA A 322 56.67 57.10 27.46
CA ALA A 322 57.19 58.45 27.73
C ALA A 322 57.53 59.18 26.43
N ALA A 323 57.04 60.41 26.32
CA ALA A 323 57.20 61.31 25.19
C ALA A 323 58.66 61.73 24.96
N GLU A 324 59.04 62.01 23.70
CA GLU A 324 59.58 63.32 23.32
C GLU A 324 59.75 63.47 21.78
N ARG A 325 59.14 64.55 21.26
CA ARG A 325 59.61 65.45 20.18
C ARG A 325 59.76 64.91 18.74
N CYS A 326 58.90 65.42 17.86
CA CYS A 326 59.26 65.75 16.46
C CYS A 326 60.49 66.69 16.43
N PRO A 327 61.37 66.69 15.40
CA PRO A 327 60.98 67.26 14.09
C PRO A 327 61.73 66.80 12.80
N LYS A 328 61.13 67.17 11.65
CA LYS A 328 61.67 67.41 10.28
C LYS A 328 61.94 66.19 9.34
N GLY A 329 61.41 66.31 8.11
CA GLY A 329 61.41 65.32 7.00
C GLY A 329 62.77 65.17 6.26
N PRO A 330 62.85 64.74 4.96
CA PRO A 330 61.83 64.68 3.90
C PRO A 330 61.71 63.33 3.12
N SER A 331 60.67 63.27 2.28
CA SER A 331 60.34 62.33 1.19
C SER A 331 61.26 61.15 0.83
N GLU A 332 60.70 59.94 0.95
CA GLU A 332 60.87 58.85 -0.02
C GLU A 332 59.51 58.14 -0.18
N PRO A 333 58.96 57.98 -1.40
CA PRO A 333 57.78 57.15 -1.61
C PRO A 333 58.23 55.69 -1.66
N VAL A 334 58.35 55.04 -0.50
CA VAL A 334 58.30 53.58 -0.44
C VAL A 334 56.85 53.18 -0.67
N VAL A 335 56.60 52.64 -1.86
CA VAL A 335 55.36 51.96 -2.24
C VAL A 335 55.11 50.85 -1.24
N THR A 336 54.35 51.15 -0.18
CA THR A 336 53.67 50.13 0.60
C THR A 336 52.54 49.61 -0.28
N ASN A 337 52.86 48.56 -1.03
CA ASN A 337 51.89 47.63 -1.58
C ASN A 337 51.15 46.98 -0.39
N THR A 338 50.27 47.76 0.23
CA THR A 338 49.17 47.24 1.00
C THR A 338 48.30 46.55 -0.04
N ALA A 339 48.48 45.23 -0.15
CA ALA A 339 47.49 44.39 -0.78
C ALA A 339 46.19 44.63 -0.03
N VAL A 340 45.41 45.59 -0.50
CA VAL A 340 43.98 45.66 -0.28
C VAL A 340 43.50 44.36 -0.90
N TRP A 341 43.38 43.33 -0.06
CA TRP A 341 42.62 42.14 -0.43
C TRP A 341 41.23 42.67 -0.74
N ASN A 342 40.97 42.88 -2.02
CA ASN A 342 39.71 43.37 -2.53
C ASN A 342 38.66 42.45 -1.93
N SER A 343 37.86 42.99 -1.00
CA SER A 343 36.80 42.27 -0.29
C SER A 343 35.78 41.67 -1.27
N ILE A 344 35.84 42.11 -2.53
CA ILE A 344 35.04 41.72 -3.68
C ILE A 344 35.55 40.39 -4.29
N ASP A 345 36.85 40.10 -4.29
CA ASP A 345 37.41 38.87 -4.88
C ASP A 345 37.28 37.65 -3.97
N LEU A 346 37.14 37.86 -2.65
CA LEU A 346 36.84 36.77 -1.70
C LEU A 346 35.38 36.31 -1.78
N PHE A 347 34.49 37.17 -2.27
CA PHE A 347 33.06 36.88 -2.38
C PHE A 347 32.73 35.89 -3.50
N GLY A 348 33.51 35.83 -4.58
CA GLY A 348 33.31 34.88 -5.67
C GLY A 348 33.43 33.42 -5.20
N PRO A 349 34.60 32.99 -4.70
CA PRO A 349 34.81 31.62 -4.21
C PRO A 349 33.92 31.30 -2.99
N ALA A 350 33.70 32.28 -2.11
CA ALA A 350 32.82 32.10 -0.97
C ALA A 350 31.36 31.90 -1.41
N SER A 351 30.88 32.60 -2.44
CA SER A 351 29.54 32.39 -2.99
C SER A 351 29.39 31.02 -3.66
N GLU A 352 30.42 30.56 -4.38
CA GLU A 352 30.43 29.24 -5.02
C GLU A 352 30.41 28.09 -4.01
N LEU A 353 30.97 28.27 -2.81
CA LEU A 353 30.99 27.24 -1.76
C LEU A 353 29.84 27.38 -0.75
N LEU A 354 29.46 28.59 -0.36
CA LEU A 354 28.43 28.85 0.67
C LEU A 354 27.01 28.67 0.13
N LEU A 355 26.72 29.01 -1.15
CA LEU A 355 25.39 28.76 -1.71
C LEU A 355 25.04 27.26 -1.72
N PRO A 356 25.85 26.36 -2.30
CA PRO A 356 25.56 24.93 -2.26
C PRO A 356 25.61 24.37 -0.84
N GLY A 357 26.48 24.89 0.04
CA GLY A 357 26.43 24.55 1.46
C GLY A 357 25.08 24.88 2.10
N SER A 358 24.51 26.04 1.77
CA SER A 358 23.20 26.47 2.28
C SER A 358 22.04 25.65 1.70
N THR A 359 22.12 25.21 0.44
CA THR A 359 21.08 24.36 -0.18
C THR A 359 21.10 22.96 0.43
N VAL A 360 22.29 22.40 0.70
CA VAL A 360 22.46 21.13 1.41
C VAL A 360 21.97 21.26 2.86
N GLN A 361 22.27 22.36 3.55
CA GLN A 361 21.77 22.59 4.90
C GLN A 361 20.24 22.68 4.93
N ARG A 362 19.62 23.36 3.96
CA ARG A 362 18.16 23.43 3.82
C ARG A 362 17.55 22.07 3.51
N SER A 363 18.13 21.29 2.59
CA SER A 363 17.61 19.97 2.26
C SER A 363 17.75 19.00 3.43
N LEU A 364 18.86 19.05 4.18
CA LEU A 364 19.05 18.27 5.40
C LEU A 364 18.07 18.69 6.49
N ALA A 365 17.86 20.00 6.68
CA ALA A 365 16.86 20.49 7.63
C ALA A 365 15.44 20.03 7.27
N LEU A 366 15.08 20.04 5.98
CA LEU A 366 13.81 19.51 5.50
C LEU A 366 13.70 18.00 5.75
N GLN A 367 14.73 17.22 5.41
CA GLN A 367 14.77 15.78 5.69
C GLN A 367 14.64 15.49 7.19
N ARG A 368 15.35 16.23 8.04
CA ARG A 368 15.25 16.11 9.50
C ARG A 368 13.84 16.42 9.99
N SER A 369 13.21 17.49 9.49
CA SER A 369 11.83 17.83 9.84
C SER A 369 10.82 16.76 9.38
N TYR A 370 11.05 16.17 8.20
CA TYR A 370 10.22 15.09 7.68
C TYR A 370 10.37 13.82 8.50
N LEU A 371 11.61 13.39 8.81
CA LEU A 371 11.88 12.20 9.61
C LEU A 371 11.37 12.35 11.05
N THR A 372 11.54 13.51 11.67
CA THR A 372 10.99 13.78 13.01
C THR A 372 9.46 13.81 12.99
N GLY A 373 8.85 14.36 11.93
CA GLY A 373 7.41 14.29 11.69
C GLY A 373 6.90 12.86 11.49
N LEU A 374 7.65 12.01 10.79
CA LEU A 374 7.29 10.61 10.61
C LEU A 374 7.44 9.81 11.91
N LEU A 375 8.57 9.98 12.61
CA LEU A 375 8.82 9.31 13.90
C LEU A 375 7.78 9.69 14.95
N SER A 376 7.37 10.96 15.02
CA SER A 376 6.31 11.39 15.93
C SER A 376 4.95 10.78 15.58
N LYS A 377 4.59 10.69 14.29
CA LYS A 377 3.38 10.00 13.85
C LYS A 377 3.40 8.52 14.23
N GLU A 378 4.48 7.81 13.93
CA GLU A 378 4.63 6.39 14.28
C GLU A 378 4.61 6.18 15.80
N LYS A 379 5.26 7.07 16.56
CA LYS A 379 5.21 7.06 18.03
C LYS A 379 3.78 7.18 18.55
N THR A 380 2.99 8.11 18.02
CA THR A 380 1.58 8.27 18.41
C THR A 380 0.71 7.08 17.99
N ASN A 381 0.98 6.51 16.81
CA ASN A 381 0.29 5.32 16.31
C ASN A 381 0.57 4.11 17.22
N LEU A 382 1.84 3.85 17.55
CA LEU A 382 2.21 2.79 18.50
C LEU A 382 1.60 3.01 19.88
N LYS A 383 1.52 4.25 20.36
CA LYS A 383 0.85 4.56 21.63
C LYS A 383 -0.63 4.18 21.58
N GLN A 384 -1.32 4.57 20.52
CA GLN A 384 -2.74 4.24 20.33
C GLN A 384 -2.97 2.74 20.16
N ALA A 385 -2.10 2.06 19.41
CA ALA A 385 -2.17 0.61 19.23
C ALA A 385 -1.95 -0.14 20.54
N LEU A 386 -0.94 0.24 21.34
CA LEU A 386 -0.70 -0.34 22.67
C LEU A 386 -1.83 -0.04 23.65
N GLU A 387 -2.42 1.15 23.60
CA GLU A 387 -3.62 1.47 24.39
C GLU A 387 -4.79 0.60 23.96
N ARG A 388 -5.08 0.48 22.67
CA ARG A 388 -6.14 -0.39 22.17
C ARG A 388 -5.93 -1.85 22.60
N LEU A 389 -4.73 -2.38 22.38
CA LEU A 389 -4.37 -3.72 22.83
C LEU A 389 -4.57 -3.86 24.35
N SER A 390 -4.23 -2.84 25.14
CA SER A 390 -4.40 -2.90 26.60
C SER A 390 -5.85 -2.95 27.05
N HIS A 391 -6.77 -2.36 26.28
CA HIS A 391 -8.21 -2.46 26.56
C HIS A 391 -8.80 -3.78 26.05
N GLU A 392 -8.24 -4.34 24.98
CA GLU A 392 -8.69 -5.62 24.40
C GLU A 392 -8.12 -6.83 25.17
N SER A 393 -6.95 -6.70 25.79
CA SER A 393 -6.34 -7.77 26.58
C SER A 393 -6.72 -7.71 28.05
N HIS A 394 -7.14 -8.84 28.61
CA HIS A 394 -7.31 -9.01 30.05
C HIS A 394 -6.00 -9.31 30.80
N LEU A 395 -4.90 -9.49 30.05
CA LEU A 395 -3.58 -9.87 30.57
C LEU A 395 -2.96 -8.81 31.50
N LEU A 396 -3.08 -7.52 31.17
CA LEU A 396 -2.51 -6.43 31.98
C LEU A 396 -3.25 -6.24 33.33
N PRO A 397 -4.59 -6.29 33.39
CA PRO A 397 -5.32 -6.33 34.66
C PRO A 397 -4.98 -7.54 35.54
N GLU A 398 -4.75 -8.70 34.94
CA GLU A 398 -4.45 -9.95 35.66
C GLU A 398 -3.02 -9.96 36.22
N TYR A 399 -2.05 -9.37 35.49
CA TYR A 399 -0.65 -9.31 35.89
C TYR A 399 -0.12 -7.87 35.96
N PRO A 400 -0.57 -7.06 36.94
CA PRO A 400 -0.12 -5.69 37.08
C PRO A 400 1.31 -5.62 37.65
N ILE A 401 2.13 -4.70 37.12
CA ILE A 401 3.41 -4.35 37.77
C ILE A 401 3.10 -3.61 39.08
N LEU A 402 3.24 -4.30 40.20
CA LEU A 402 2.97 -3.77 41.55
C LEU A 402 3.82 -2.53 41.91
N ALA A 403 5.01 -2.39 41.32
CA ALA A 403 5.89 -1.23 41.51
C ALA A 403 5.32 0.10 40.98
N ARG A 404 4.21 0.08 40.23
CA ARG A 404 3.69 1.25 39.51
C ARG A 404 2.28 1.69 39.89
N HIS A 405 1.59 0.97 40.79
CA HIS A 405 0.35 1.50 41.35
C HIS A 405 0.65 2.76 42.18
N SER A 406 -0.21 3.77 42.08
CA SER A 406 -0.08 5.04 42.83
C SER A 406 0.08 4.82 44.33
N LYS A 407 -0.45 3.71 44.86
CA LYS A 407 -0.34 3.29 46.26
C LYS A 407 1.08 2.85 46.66
N PHE A 408 1.92 2.39 45.72
CA PHE A 408 3.30 1.93 45.95
C PHE A 408 4.37 2.88 45.37
N LYS A 409 3.96 3.92 44.64
CA LYS A 409 4.83 4.95 44.04
C LYS A 409 5.68 5.72 45.08
N HIS A 410 5.24 5.77 46.34
CA HIS A 410 5.98 6.40 47.43
C HIS A 410 7.21 5.58 47.87
N ILE A 411 7.28 4.29 47.57
CA ILE A 411 8.40 3.42 47.95
C ILE A 411 9.47 3.40 46.84
N SER A 412 9.05 3.43 45.56
CA SER A 412 9.97 3.40 44.41
C SER A 412 10.74 4.71 44.19
N ASN A 413 10.16 5.86 44.58
CA ASN A 413 10.77 7.17 44.34
C ASN A 413 11.99 7.47 45.24
N ASN A 414 12.25 6.67 46.28
CA ASN A 414 13.43 6.82 47.13
C ASN A 414 14.67 6.08 46.58
N ALA A 415 14.53 5.27 45.53
CA ALA A 415 15.62 4.43 45.00
C ALA A 415 16.20 4.89 43.65
N GLY A 416 15.62 5.89 42.98
CA GLY A 416 16.04 6.33 41.64
C GLY A 416 16.19 7.84 41.55
N GLY A 417 17.41 8.30 41.31
CA GLY A 417 17.78 9.71 41.27
C GLY A 417 16.99 10.57 40.29
N ARG A 418 16.81 11.84 40.69
CA ARG A 418 16.26 12.94 39.91
C ARG A 418 16.92 13.02 38.53
N THR A 419 16.15 12.75 37.47
CA THR A 419 16.44 13.26 36.13
C THR A 419 15.33 14.20 35.69
N ASP A 420 15.77 15.32 35.13
CA ASP A 420 14.97 16.45 34.68
C ASP A 420 13.84 16.01 33.74
N ARG A 421 12.61 16.37 34.11
CA ARG A 421 11.40 16.08 33.36
C ARG A 421 11.11 17.29 32.49
N THR A 422 11.13 17.14 31.17
CA THR A 422 10.35 18.02 30.28
C THR A 422 10.15 17.50 28.86
N GLU A 423 10.97 16.59 28.31
CA GLU A 423 10.69 16.02 26.97
C GLU A 423 10.86 14.49 26.84
N GLY A 424 11.56 13.84 27.78
CA GLY A 424 11.70 12.37 27.83
C GLY A 424 10.45 11.62 28.33
N ASP A 425 9.53 12.29 29.03
CA ASP A 425 8.41 11.64 29.73
C ASP A 425 7.50 10.85 28.75
N GLN A 426 7.34 11.31 27.49
CA GLN A 426 6.51 10.60 26.51
C GLN A 426 7.18 9.37 25.88
N THR A 427 8.50 9.34 25.72
CA THR A 427 9.20 8.11 25.29
C THR A 427 9.22 7.11 26.43
N ASP A 428 9.32 7.62 27.65
CA ASP A 428 9.29 6.81 28.85
C ASP A 428 7.90 6.19 29.05
N GLU A 429 6.80 6.89 28.73
CA GLU A 429 5.45 6.32 28.76
C GLU A 429 5.28 5.09 27.85
N LEU A 430 5.79 5.16 26.61
CA LEU A 430 5.71 4.03 25.67
C LEU A 430 6.54 2.85 26.13
N LEU A 431 7.78 3.13 26.56
CA LEU A 431 8.68 2.10 27.08
C LEU A 431 8.09 1.48 28.35
N GLN A 432 7.49 2.28 29.23
CA GLN A 432 6.79 1.82 30.42
C GLN A 432 5.62 0.89 30.09
N LYS A 433 4.81 1.23 29.08
CA LYS A 433 3.71 0.38 28.61
C LYS A 433 4.23 -0.91 28.01
N ALA A 434 5.24 -0.86 27.14
CA ALA A 434 5.86 -2.04 26.55
C ALA A 434 6.49 -2.96 27.62
N GLN A 435 7.11 -2.38 28.64
CA GLN A 435 7.65 -3.15 29.77
C GLN A 435 6.55 -3.80 30.62
N ALA A 436 5.40 -3.13 30.78
CA ALA A 436 4.23 -3.72 31.45
C ALA A 436 3.71 -4.94 30.70
N TRP A 437 3.67 -4.87 29.37
CA TRP A 437 3.33 -6.00 28.52
C TRP A 437 4.32 -7.15 28.61
N ALA A 438 5.62 -6.85 28.53
CA ALA A 438 6.66 -7.86 28.65
C ALA A 438 6.58 -8.61 29.99
N PHE A 439 6.42 -7.87 31.08
CA PHE A 439 6.24 -8.46 32.41
C PHE A 439 4.96 -9.29 32.50
N ALA A 440 3.83 -8.75 32.05
CA ALA A 440 2.56 -9.46 32.10
C ALA A 440 2.57 -10.74 31.25
N SER A 441 3.24 -10.72 30.08
CA SER A 441 3.37 -11.92 29.24
C SER A 441 4.28 -12.97 29.86
N GLU A 442 5.36 -12.55 30.52
CA GLU A 442 6.26 -13.45 31.24
C GLU A 442 5.52 -14.07 32.43
N ALA A 443 4.83 -13.25 33.23
CA ALA A 443 4.05 -13.71 34.37
C ALA A 443 2.89 -14.65 33.98
N ALA A 444 2.20 -14.36 32.87
CA ALA A 444 1.18 -15.25 32.32
C ALA A 444 1.77 -16.58 31.86
N SER A 445 2.91 -16.55 31.15
CA SER A 445 3.60 -17.77 30.71
C SER A 445 4.06 -18.63 31.89
N THR A 446 4.57 -18.02 32.97
CA THR A 446 4.96 -18.77 34.17
C THR A 446 3.74 -19.34 34.86
N HIS A 447 2.66 -18.56 35.01
CA HIS A 447 1.44 -19.03 35.66
C HIS A 447 0.76 -20.17 34.87
N GLU A 448 0.71 -20.07 33.55
CA GLU A 448 0.22 -21.16 32.69
C GLU A 448 1.11 -22.41 32.79
N GLY A 449 2.43 -22.22 32.86
CA GLY A 449 3.39 -23.30 33.10
C GLY A 449 3.12 -24.02 34.42
N ASP A 450 3.03 -23.26 35.52
CA ASP A 450 2.75 -23.78 36.87
C ASP A 450 1.38 -24.50 36.91
N TYR A 451 0.36 -23.95 36.24
CA TYR A 451 -0.96 -24.57 36.16
C TYR A 451 -0.95 -25.90 35.40
N VAL A 452 -0.21 -25.98 34.29
CA VAL A 452 -0.05 -27.23 33.53
C VAL A 452 0.72 -28.25 34.35
N GLU A 453 1.80 -27.85 35.02
CA GLU A 453 2.58 -28.72 35.91
C GLU A 453 1.69 -29.28 37.03
N GLN A 454 0.92 -28.43 37.72
CA GLN A 454 -0.02 -28.85 38.75
C GLN A 454 -1.09 -29.81 38.21
N ARG A 455 -1.57 -29.61 36.98
CA ARG A 455 -2.53 -30.52 36.33
C ARG A 455 -1.91 -31.86 35.96
N ILE A 456 -0.65 -31.89 35.57
CA ILE A 456 0.10 -33.12 35.29
C ILE A 456 0.32 -33.88 36.60
N GLU A 457 0.80 -33.22 37.65
CA GLU A 457 0.96 -33.81 38.99
C GLU A 457 -0.35 -34.40 39.49
N HIS A 458 -1.45 -33.65 39.40
CA HIS A 458 -2.77 -34.16 39.79
C HIS A 458 -3.20 -35.36 38.93
N GLY A 459 -2.93 -35.35 37.63
CA GLY A 459 -3.19 -36.48 36.74
C GLY A 459 -2.37 -37.72 37.11
N LEU A 460 -1.10 -37.54 37.48
CA LEU A 460 -0.21 -38.60 37.94
C LEU A 460 -0.74 -39.20 39.26
N ASP A 461 -1.08 -38.37 40.26
CA ASP A 461 -1.67 -38.82 41.53
C ASP A 461 -2.97 -39.60 41.31
N MET A 462 -3.82 -39.14 40.40
CA MET A 462 -5.05 -39.82 40.01
C MET A 462 -4.77 -41.15 39.30
N SER A 463 -3.74 -41.22 38.46
CA SER A 463 -3.34 -42.48 37.81
C SER A 463 -2.74 -43.47 38.81
N GLU A 464 -1.94 -43.00 39.77
CA GLU A 464 -1.35 -43.84 40.81
C GLU A 464 -2.42 -44.36 41.77
N SER A 465 -3.36 -43.51 42.18
CA SER A 465 -4.48 -43.95 43.00
C SER A 465 -5.36 -44.96 42.26
N ALA A 466 -5.66 -44.75 40.97
CA ALA A 466 -6.36 -45.73 40.14
C ALA A 466 -5.59 -47.06 40.04
N SER A 467 -4.28 -47.02 39.80
CA SER A 467 -3.42 -48.20 39.77
C SER A 467 -3.43 -48.97 41.10
N ARG A 468 -3.30 -48.26 42.24
CA ARG A 468 -3.42 -48.86 43.58
C ARG A 468 -4.78 -49.52 43.78
N THR A 469 -5.87 -48.87 43.35
CA THR A 469 -7.22 -49.47 43.46
C THR A 469 -7.37 -50.71 42.58
N LEU A 470 -6.84 -50.72 41.36
CA LEU A 470 -6.85 -51.90 40.49
C LEU A 470 -6.00 -53.04 41.07
N GLN A 471 -4.85 -52.73 41.67
CA GLN A 471 -4.03 -53.72 42.36
C GLN A 471 -4.75 -54.33 43.57
N GLN A 472 -5.52 -53.52 44.32
CA GLN A 472 -6.37 -54.01 45.41
C GLN A 472 -7.48 -54.93 44.88
N VAL A 473 -8.18 -54.55 43.80
CA VAL A 473 -9.22 -55.38 43.17
C VAL A 473 -8.62 -56.70 42.65
N TYR A 474 -7.47 -56.65 41.99
CA TYR A 474 -6.77 -57.85 41.53
C TYR A 474 -6.35 -58.75 42.71
N GLY A 475 -5.90 -58.15 43.81
CA GLY A 475 -5.58 -58.87 45.05
C GLY A 475 -6.79 -59.60 45.64
N LEU A 476 -7.96 -58.96 45.69
CA LEU A 476 -9.20 -59.58 46.15
C LEU A 476 -9.65 -60.72 45.22
N LEU A 477 -9.62 -60.49 43.91
CA LEU A 477 -10.00 -61.51 42.92
C LEU A 477 -9.07 -62.74 42.97
N ASN A 478 -7.77 -62.53 43.16
CA ASN A 478 -6.82 -63.63 43.31
C ASN A 478 -6.92 -64.33 44.68
N GLN A 479 -7.41 -63.66 45.72
CA GLN A 479 -7.71 -64.32 47.00
C GLN A 479 -8.90 -65.26 46.88
N GLU A 480 -9.95 -64.90 46.11
CA GLU A 480 -11.07 -65.80 45.82
C GLU A 480 -10.65 -67.00 44.96
N ASN A 481 -9.77 -66.78 43.97
CA ASN A 481 -9.22 -67.86 43.15
C ASN A 481 -8.28 -68.78 43.93
N ASN A 482 -7.46 -68.26 44.85
CA ASN A 482 -6.60 -69.09 45.69
C ASN A 482 -7.40 -69.84 46.78
N ALA A 483 -8.46 -69.25 47.33
CA ALA A 483 -9.38 -69.96 48.21
C ALA A 483 -10.14 -71.08 47.47
N ALA A 484 -10.48 -70.88 46.20
CA ALA A 484 -11.03 -71.93 45.35
C ALA A 484 -9.98 -72.98 44.92
N ALA A 485 -8.71 -72.57 44.73
CA ALA A 485 -7.63 -73.46 44.35
C ALA A 485 -7.10 -74.33 45.50
N GLU A 486 -7.17 -73.87 46.75
CA GLU A 486 -6.88 -74.70 47.94
C GLU A 486 -7.96 -75.78 48.16
N ASP A 487 -9.20 -75.56 47.71
CA ASP A 487 -10.27 -76.58 47.67
C ASP A 487 -10.18 -77.51 46.44
N THR A 488 -9.36 -77.18 45.44
CA THR A 488 -9.15 -78.00 44.22
C THR A 488 -7.70 -78.44 44.04
N ALA A 489 -6.99 -78.77 45.12
CA ALA A 489 -5.72 -79.50 45.06
C ALA A 489 -5.88 -81.01 44.75
N LEU A 490 -6.95 -81.38 44.05
CA LEU A 490 -7.23 -82.73 43.56
C LEU A 490 -7.89 -82.68 42.17
N ASP A 491 -7.26 -82.04 41.19
CA ASP A 491 -7.37 -82.50 39.80
C ASP A 491 -6.26 -81.88 38.94
N GLU A 492 -5.13 -82.58 38.84
CA GLU A 492 -4.15 -82.35 37.78
C GLU A 492 -4.72 -82.88 36.46
N GLY A 493 -4.86 -82.04 35.45
CA GLY A 493 -5.01 -82.55 34.09
C GLY A 493 -5.57 -81.58 33.06
N ASN A 494 -4.63 -81.01 32.30
CA ASN A 494 -4.77 -80.67 30.88
C ASN A 494 -5.51 -79.39 30.46
N GLU A 495 -5.10 -78.97 29.26
CA GLU A 495 -5.78 -78.11 28.29
C GLU A 495 -5.48 -76.60 28.38
N THR A 496 -4.35 -76.18 27.78
CA THR A 496 -4.24 -75.70 26.38
C THR A 496 -4.82 -74.32 26.13
N ASP A 497 -3.88 -73.39 26.01
CA ASP A 497 -3.88 -72.05 25.42
C ASP A 497 -5.02 -71.74 24.41
N ILE A 498 -6.01 -70.97 24.87
CA ILE A 498 -7.20 -70.54 24.10
C ILE A 498 -6.90 -69.31 23.21
N TRP A 499 -5.74 -68.67 23.34
CA TRP A 499 -5.50 -67.33 22.76
C TRP A 499 -4.89 -67.27 21.36
N VAL A 500 -4.70 -68.40 20.66
CA VAL A 500 -4.02 -68.42 19.34
C VAL A 500 -4.97 -68.63 18.14
N GLY A 501 -6.28 -68.74 18.36
CA GLY A 501 -7.21 -69.26 17.34
C GLY A 501 -7.99 -68.29 16.45
N GLU A 502 -7.98 -66.97 16.68
CA GLU A 502 -8.97 -66.07 16.05
C GLU A 502 -8.35 -65.00 15.15
N VAL A 503 -7.64 -65.45 14.11
CA VAL A 503 -7.41 -64.67 12.89
C VAL A 503 -7.68 -65.58 11.70
N GLU A 504 -8.93 -65.65 11.25
CA GLU A 504 -9.31 -65.65 9.82
C GLU A 504 -10.81 -65.92 9.59
N SER A 505 -11.35 -65.15 8.64
CA SER A 505 -12.51 -65.41 7.79
C SER A 505 -13.91 -64.92 8.23
N HIS A 506 -14.28 -63.79 7.63
CA HIS A 506 -15.64 -63.36 7.37
C HIS A 506 -16.42 -64.36 6.48
N ARG A 507 -17.67 -64.69 6.86
CA ARG A 507 -18.85 -64.71 5.95
C ARG A 507 -20.17 -64.82 6.75
N PRO A 508 -21.28 -64.21 6.29
CA PRO A 508 -22.49 -64.06 7.08
C PRO A 508 -23.54 -65.14 6.78
N ARG A 509 -24.21 -65.69 7.81
CA ARG A 509 -25.48 -66.42 7.60
C ARG A 509 -26.41 -66.46 8.81
N ARG A 510 -27.53 -65.73 8.63
CA ARG A 510 -28.92 -65.97 9.09
C ARG A 510 -29.19 -66.54 10.50
N ARG A 511 -29.89 -65.70 11.27
CA ARG A 511 -31.16 -65.96 12.00
C ARG A 511 -31.41 -67.41 12.44
N ARG A 512 -31.35 -67.63 13.75
CA ARG A 512 -32.35 -68.42 14.48
C ARG A 512 -32.51 -67.87 15.90
N GLN A 513 -33.71 -67.41 16.20
CA GLN A 513 -34.20 -67.24 17.57
C GLN A 513 -34.22 -68.61 18.24
N LYS A 514 -33.70 -68.69 19.47
CA LYS A 514 -34.21 -69.63 20.46
C LYS A 514 -34.01 -69.01 21.84
N ASN A 515 -35.15 -68.69 22.46
CA ASN A 515 -35.25 -68.48 23.89
C ASN A 515 -34.70 -69.72 24.58
N ASP A 516 -33.84 -69.54 25.58
CA ASP A 516 -33.86 -70.36 26.78
C ASP A 516 -33.46 -69.47 27.96
N GLN A 517 -34.39 -69.37 28.90
CA GLN A 517 -34.23 -68.70 30.17
C GLN A 517 -33.35 -69.58 31.06
N GLN A 518 -32.24 -69.03 31.56
CA GLN A 518 -31.56 -69.56 32.75
C GLN A 518 -30.96 -68.42 33.60
N PRO A 519 -30.75 -68.70 34.89
CA PRO A 519 -31.08 -67.77 35.96
C PRO A 519 -29.92 -66.86 36.38
N GLY A 520 -30.27 -65.67 36.86
CA GLY A 520 -29.53 -64.99 37.91
C GLY A 520 -28.18 -64.38 37.55
N ASN A 521 -28.11 -63.57 36.49
CA ASN A 521 -26.96 -62.68 36.32
C ASN A 521 -27.19 -61.38 37.14
N PRO A 522 -26.36 -61.07 38.18
CA PRO A 522 -26.56 -59.91 39.07
C PRO A 522 -26.49 -58.55 38.35
N TRP A 523 -26.08 -58.54 37.07
CA TRP A 523 -26.00 -57.36 36.22
C TRP A 523 -27.30 -56.99 35.50
N ALA A 524 -28.35 -57.81 35.57
CA ALA A 524 -29.63 -57.54 34.91
C ALA A 524 -30.44 -56.39 35.55
N ARG A 525 -30.02 -55.86 36.70
CA ARG A 525 -30.69 -54.76 37.42
C ARG A 525 -30.20 -53.35 37.04
N LEU A 526 -29.23 -53.22 36.14
CA LEU A 526 -28.67 -51.93 35.73
C LEU A 526 -29.24 -51.39 34.40
N ASN A 527 -30.42 -51.83 33.98
CA ASN A 527 -31.12 -51.20 32.86
C ASN A 527 -32.15 -50.21 33.43
N GLY A 528 -31.71 -48.96 33.55
CA GLY A 528 -32.49 -47.84 34.02
C GLY A 528 -33.70 -47.57 33.13
N ASN A 529 -34.89 -47.72 33.70
CA ASN A 529 -36.10 -47.10 33.20
C ASN A 529 -36.60 -46.16 34.30
N VAL A 530 -36.17 -44.91 34.25
CA VAL A 530 -36.63 -43.85 35.15
C VAL A 530 -38.03 -43.46 34.70
N GLY A 531 -39.04 -43.95 35.41
CA GLY A 531 -40.41 -43.50 35.25
C GLY A 531 -40.55 -42.07 35.80
N PHE A 532 -40.97 -41.14 34.95
CA PHE A 532 -41.59 -39.90 35.38
C PHE A 532 -42.86 -40.25 36.17
N SER A 533 -42.94 -39.85 37.44
CA SER A 533 -44.20 -39.81 38.18
C SER A 533 -44.56 -38.35 38.42
N GLU A 534 -45.68 -37.96 37.83
CA GLU A 534 -46.48 -36.80 38.18
C GLU A 534 -47.17 -37.07 39.52
N GLY A 535 -47.13 -36.09 40.41
CA GLY A 535 -47.75 -36.09 41.73
C GLY A 535 -47.54 -34.75 42.42
#